data_AF-V6HV36-F1
#
_entry.id   AF-V6HV36-F1
#
_cell.length_a   1.000
_cell.length_b   1.000
_cell.length_c   1.000
_cell.angle_alpha   90.00
_cell.angle_beta   90.00
_cell.angle_gamma   90.00
#
_symmetry.space_group_name_H-M   'P 1'
#
loop_
_entity.id
_entity.type
_entity.pdbx_description
1 polymer ?
#
loop_
_entity_poly.entity_id
_entity_poly.type
_entity_poly.pdbx_seq_one_letter_code
_entity_poly.pdbx_strand_id
1 'polypeptide(L)'
;MISAEGAQSEKARELLFSQLQKDYGLTCQEAKICERLVAGQTRASLIQQLGVHSGTLKNHLKAIYRKTIEKDLAQPGQGRDKLQRLTMFLIRLC
;
A
#
# COMPACT_ATOMS: atom_id res chain seq x y z
N MET A 1 -25.02 -0.56 20.75
CA MET A 1 -24.11 0.60 20.81
C MET A 1 -23.20 0.49 19.61
N ILE A 2 -23.40 1.33 18.59
CA ILE A 2 -22.73 1.17 17.29
C ILE A 2 -21.50 2.09 17.27
N SER A 3 -20.34 1.43 17.32
CA SER A 3 -19.00 1.79 16.86
C SER A 3 -18.72 3.26 16.51
N ALA A 4 -18.16 4.00 17.46
CA ALA A 4 -17.45 5.27 17.19
C ALA A 4 -16.04 5.06 16.60
N GLU A 5 -15.46 3.86 16.72
CA GLU A 5 -14.11 3.53 16.22
C GLU A 5 -14.03 3.37 14.70
N GLY A 6 -15.14 3.11 14.00
CA GLY A 6 -15.14 2.92 12.55
C GLY A 6 -14.92 4.22 11.76
N ALA A 7 -15.47 5.34 12.25
CA ALA A 7 -15.49 6.60 11.50
C ALA A 7 -14.13 7.32 11.46
N GLN A 8 -13.28 7.15 12.48
CA GLN A 8 -11.92 7.70 12.47
C GLN A 8 -10.98 6.88 11.58
N SER A 9 -11.14 5.55 11.60
CA SER A 9 -10.38 4.64 10.74
C SER A 9 -10.70 4.86 9.26
N GLU A 10 -11.96 5.13 8.93
CA GLU A 10 -12.39 5.40 7.55
C GLU A 10 -11.80 6.71 7.01
N LYS A 11 -11.87 7.80 7.77
CA LYS A 11 -11.25 9.09 7.38
C LYS A 11 -9.73 8.99 7.20
N ALA A 12 -9.04 8.30 8.11
CA ALA A 12 -7.59 8.11 8.00
C ALA A 12 -7.23 7.33 6.72
N ARG A 13 -8.04 6.34 6.34
CA ARG A 13 -7.88 5.58 5.09
C ARG A 13 -8.12 6.43 3.86
N GLU A 14 -9.19 7.22 3.83
CA GLU A 14 -9.48 8.13 2.70
C GLU A 14 -8.36 9.17 2.50
N LEU A 15 -7.80 9.67 3.60
CA LEU A 15 -6.65 10.60 3.57
C LEU A 15 -5.39 9.90 3.04
N LEU A 16 -5.06 8.71 3.55
CA LEU A 16 -3.93 7.91 3.06
C LEU A 16 -4.09 7.63 1.56
N PHE A 17 -5.28 7.18 1.15
CA PHE A 17 -5.59 6.88 -0.23
C PHE A 17 -5.38 8.09 -1.15
N SER A 18 -5.93 9.25 -0.75
CA SER A 18 -5.79 10.50 -1.49
C SER A 18 -4.35 10.98 -1.55
N GLN A 19 -3.61 10.85 -0.44
CA GLN A 19 -2.21 11.23 -0.34
C GLN A 19 -1.32 10.34 -1.23
N LEU A 20 -1.54 9.03 -1.20
CA LEU A 20 -0.80 8.08 -2.04
C LEU A 20 -0.95 8.36 -3.53
N GLN A 21 -2.13 8.78 -3.98
CA GLN A 21 -2.33 9.17 -5.38
C GLN A 21 -1.66 10.49 -5.71
N LYS A 22 -1.82 11.52 -4.86
CA LYS A 22 -1.31 12.88 -5.13
C LYS A 22 0.21 12.98 -5.02
N ASP A 23 0.78 12.48 -3.93
CA ASP A 23 2.20 12.69 -3.59
C ASP A 23 3.13 11.70 -4.29
N TYR A 24 2.60 10.49 -4.57
CA TYR A 24 3.37 9.36 -5.09
C TYR A 24 2.87 8.84 -6.45
N GLY A 25 1.79 9.39 -7.01
CA GLY A 25 1.29 8.98 -8.33
C GLY A 25 0.83 7.52 -8.39
N LEU A 26 0.35 6.98 -7.26
CA LEU A 26 -0.23 5.63 -7.24
C LEU A 26 -1.56 5.63 -8.01
N THR A 27 -1.78 4.55 -8.76
CA THR A 27 -3.10 4.26 -9.33
C THR A 27 -4.09 3.90 -8.23
N CYS A 28 -5.38 3.94 -8.54
CA CYS A 28 -6.44 3.51 -7.63
C CYS A 28 -6.21 2.07 -7.10
N GLN A 29 -5.75 1.15 -7.96
CA GLN A 29 -5.49 -0.24 -7.56
C GLN A 29 -4.26 -0.36 -6.65
N GLU A 30 -3.20 0.40 -6.94
CA GLU A 30 -2.00 0.46 -6.08
C GLU A 30 -2.32 1.05 -4.70
N ALA A 31 -3.11 2.11 -4.64
CA ALA A 31 -3.56 2.71 -3.38
C ALA A 31 -4.44 1.74 -2.57
N LYS A 32 -5.35 0.99 -3.22
CA LYS A 32 -6.14 -0.08 -2.58
C LYS A 32 -5.26 -1.19 -1.99
N ILE A 33 -4.18 -1.57 -2.66
CA ILE A 33 -3.20 -2.53 -2.13
C ILE A 33 -2.55 -1.96 -0.86
N CYS A 34 -2.16 -0.69 -0.86
CA CYS A 34 -1.53 -0.05 0.29
C CYS A 34 -2.47 0.00 1.51
N GLU A 35 -3.73 0.39 1.34
CA GLU A 35 -4.70 0.37 2.44
C GLU A 35 -4.83 -1.02 3.07
N ARG A 36 -4.95 -2.05 2.22
CA ARG A 36 -5.09 -3.44 2.66
C ARG A 36 -3.83 -3.94 3.39
N LEU A 37 -2.64 -3.50 2.96
CA LEU A 37 -1.39 -3.78 3.67
C LEU A 37 -1.34 -3.14 5.06
N VAL A 38 -1.79 -1.88 5.18
CA VAL A 38 -1.88 -1.19 6.49
C VAL A 38 -2.91 -1.89 7.39
N ALA A 39 -3.99 -2.40 6.82
CA ALA A 39 -4.97 -3.22 7.54
C ALA A 39 -4.46 -4.65 7.90
N GLY A 40 -3.17 -4.95 7.69
CA GLY A 40 -2.56 -6.22 8.07
C GLY A 40 -2.87 -7.39 7.14
N GLN A 41 -3.42 -7.14 5.95
CA GLN A 41 -3.75 -8.22 5.03
C GLN A 41 -2.50 -8.87 4.42
N THR A 42 -2.54 -10.20 4.32
CA THR A 42 -1.45 -10.99 3.74
C THR A 42 -1.49 -10.95 2.21
N ARG A 43 -0.39 -11.32 1.56
CA ARG A 43 -0.33 -11.47 0.10
C ARG A 43 -1.37 -12.44 -0.45
N ALA A 44 -1.65 -13.52 0.28
CA ALA A 44 -2.67 -14.50 -0.12
C ALA A 44 -4.07 -13.87 -0.10
N SER A 45 -4.40 -13.12 0.96
CA SER A 45 -5.67 -12.39 1.05
C SER A 45 -5.81 -11.34 -0.05
N LEU A 46 -4.74 -10.59 -0.34
CA LEU A 46 -4.71 -9.61 -1.44
C LEU A 46 -4.96 -10.26 -2.81
N ILE A 47 -4.34 -11.41 -3.10
CA ILE A 47 -4.55 -12.16 -4.33
C ILE A 47 -6.02 -12.56 -4.48
N GLN A 48 -6.60 -13.14 -3.43
CA GLN A 48 -8.00 -13.56 -3.44
C GLN A 48 -8.96 -12.38 -3.60
N GLN A 49 -8.77 -11.31 -2.83
CA GLN A 49 -9.69 -10.17 -2.81
C GLN A 49 -9.59 -9.29 -4.06
N LEU A 50 -8.43 -9.22 -4.69
CA LEU A 50 -8.25 -8.47 -5.94
C LEU A 50 -8.53 -9.32 -7.19
N GLY A 51 -8.65 -10.64 -7.05
CA GLY A 51 -8.84 -11.54 -8.18
C GLY A 51 -7.65 -11.57 -9.15
N VAL A 52 -6.43 -11.35 -8.65
CA VAL A 52 -5.21 -11.26 -9.47
C VAL A 52 -4.23 -12.39 -9.19
N HIS A 53 -3.48 -12.82 -10.21
CA HIS A 53 -2.41 -13.79 -10.02
C HIS A 53 -1.27 -13.23 -9.14
N SER A 54 -0.52 -14.13 -8.51
CA SER A 54 0.62 -13.80 -7.65
C SER A 54 1.70 -12.95 -8.36
N GLY A 55 1.93 -13.21 -9.65
CA GLY A 55 2.83 -12.42 -10.50
C GLY A 55 2.35 -10.98 -10.68
N THR A 56 1.05 -10.80 -10.88
CA THR A 56 0.42 -9.47 -10.99
C THR A 56 0.54 -8.69 -9.69
N LEU A 57 0.23 -9.32 -8.54
CA LEU A 57 0.43 -8.66 -7.24
C LEU A 57 1.90 -8.28 -7.02
N LYS A 58 2.85 -9.15 -7.39
CA LYS A 58 4.29 -8.86 -7.32
C LYS A 58 4.65 -7.62 -8.16
N ASN A 59 4.09 -7.48 -9.35
CA ASN A 59 4.32 -6.33 -10.21
C ASN A 59 3.77 -5.03 -9.60
N HIS A 60 2.55 -5.07 -9.05
CA HIS A 60 1.99 -3.93 -8.32
C HIS A 60 2.86 -3.52 -7.12
N LEU A 61 3.29 -4.48 -6.28
CA LEU A 61 4.16 -4.20 -5.14
C LEU A 61 5.50 -3.59 -5.57
N LYS A 62 6.08 -4.06 -6.68
CA LYS A 62 7.31 -3.49 -7.24
C LYS A 62 7.10 -2.06 -7.75
N ALA A 63 5.98 -1.80 -8.41
CA ALA A 63 5.63 -0.46 -8.90
C ALA A 63 5.39 0.51 -7.73
N ILE A 64 4.61 0.10 -6.72
CA ILE A 64 4.39 0.87 -5.49
C ILE A 64 5.73 1.22 -4.84
N TYR A 65 6.59 0.22 -4.62
CA TYR A 65 7.88 0.43 -3.96
C TYR A 65 8.78 1.42 -4.72
N ARG A 66 8.74 1.40 -6.06
CA ARG A 66 9.44 2.36 -6.91
C ARG A 66 8.89 3.77 -6.82
N LYS A 67 7.57 3.90 -6.75
CA LYS A 67 6.88 5.20 -6.66
C LYS A 67 6.97 5.83 -5.28
N THR A 68 7.24 5.04 -4.24
CA THR A 68 7.34 5.49 -2.85
C THR A 68 8.79 5.51 -2.36
N ILE A 69 9.28 4.39 -1.84
CA ILE A 69 10.55 4.31 -1.11
C ILE A 69 11.77 4.49 -2.03
N GLU A 70 11.70 4.00 -3.27
CA GLU A 70 12.81 4.14 -4.22
C GLU A 70 12.69 5.36 -5.15
N LYS A 71 11.70 6.25 -4.93
CA LYS A 71 11.40 7.38 -5.84
C LYS A 71 12.63 8.25 -6.14
N ASP A 72 13.43 8.52 -5.12
CA ASP A 72 14.61 9.40 -5.20
C ASP A 72 15.94 8.63 -5.16
N LEU A 73 15.91 7.30 -5.30
CA LEU A 73 17.14 6.50 -5.31
C LEU A 73 17.77 6.47 -6.70
N ALA A 74 19.08 6.74 -6.76
CA ALA A 74 19.87 6.63 -7.99
C ALA A 74 19.85 5.21 -8.59
N GLN A 75 19.70 4.17 -7.76
CA GLN A 75 19.64 2.77 -8.19
C GLN A 75 18.46 2.04 -7.51
N PRO A 76 17.26 2.06 -8.12
CA PRO A 76 16.10 1.34 -7.60
C PRO A 76 16.28 -0.17 -7.76
N GLY A 77 15.89 -0.95 -6.75
CA GLY A 77 15.91 -2.41 -6.84
C GLY A 77 16.70 -3.13 -5.75
N GLN A 78 17.64 -2.48 -5.06
CA GLN A 78 18.63 -3.17 -4.22
C GLN A 78 18.22 -3.46 -2.76
N GLY A 79 16.98 -3.16 -2.36
CA GLY A 79 16.51 -3.44 -0.99
C GLY A 79 16.09 -4.90 -0.73
N ARG A 80 16.49 -5.46 0.43
CA ARG A 80 15.85 -6.65 1.02
C ARG A 80 14.57 -6.26 1.77
N ASP A 81 13.75 -7.25 2.12
CA ASP A 81 12.57 -7.09 2.98
C ASP A 81 11.58 -6.01 2.51
N LYS A 82 11.46 -5.86 1.17
CA LYS A 82 10.71 -4.75 0.54
C LYS A 82 9.28 -4.64 1.04
N LEU A 83 8.61 -5.77 1.25
CA LEU A 83 7.23 -5.76 1.74
C LEU A 83 7.14 -5.18 3.16
N GLN A 84 7.99 -5.62 4.08
CA GLN A 84 8.00 -5.12 5.45
C GLN A 84 8.36 -3.63 5.49
N ARG A 85 9.36 -3.21 4.70
CA ARG A 85 9.74 -1.80 4.56
C ARG A 85 8.59 -0.96 4.01
N LEU A 86 7.86 -1.48 3.01
CA LEU A 86 6.67 -0.83 2.48
C LEU A 86 5.58 -0.71 3.55
N THR A 87 5.27 -1.78 4.27
CA THR A 87 4.27 -1.76 5.34
C THR A 87 4.64 -0.74 6.42
N MET A 88 5.91 -0.68 6.84
CA MET A 88 6.37 0.30 7.82
C MET A 88 6.31 1.73 7.32
N PHE A 89 6.66 1.95 6.06
CA PHE A 89 6.53 3.25 5.42
C PHE A 89 5.06 3.71 5.42
N LEU A 90 4.13 2.83 5.02
CA LEU A 90 2.70 3.15 4.97
C LEU A 90 2.10 3.41 6.35
N ILE A 91 2.49 2.64 7.37
CA ILE A 91 2.03 2.85 8.76
C ILE A 91 2.49 4.21 9.30
N ARG A 92 3.64 4.72 8.87
CA ARG A 92 4.13 6.06 9.28
C ARG A 92 3.44 7.22 8.56
N LEU A 93 2.66 6.95 7.51
CA LEU A 93 1.87 7.96 6.80
C LEU A 93 0.44 8.10 7.39
N CYS A 94 0.00 7.13 8.19
CA CYS A 94 -1.26 7.18 8.94
C CYS A 94 -1.07 7.84 10.30
#